data_AF-A0AAW2A4X2-F1
#
_entry.id   AF-A0AAW2A4X2-F1
#
_cell.length_a   1.000
_cell.length_b   1.000
_cell.length_c   1.000
_cell.angle_alpha   90.00
_cell.angle_beta   90.00
_cell.angle_gamma   90.00
#
_symmetry.space_group_name_H-M   'P 1'
#
loop_
_entity.id
_entity.type
_entity.pdbx_description
1 polymer ?
#
loop_
_entity_poly.entity_id
_entity_poly.type
_entity_poly.pdbx_seq_one_letter_code
_entity_poly.pdbx_strand_id
1 'polypeptide(L)'
;MDQNWSKRVLDTDGSHEKGRRNGSGPVAVQMCQSILPCHANHQGELGAGQLLKWIDTIACLAAERHAGIACVTASMDDIQFEETVRVGQVINIKARVNRAFNTSMEVGIYVTVQEVLSGVTKRVCVAFSTFVAKPIGTQKVSLRPLDVQGSVEEMLEHSLASERRRLRLYNEEAFKNLMKDYYNLQDKGLCSRKPKAPVVSTELTRVESIELVLPPHANHHGNTFGGQIMAWMENVATVAASRLCGYYPSLGAVDMFRFRGPSSVGDRLVFKAMVNNAFQTSVEVGVRVEAYNCEEWNEGTPRHINSASMIYYIPGRDGERQTFPDVTYTTLDGERRFLGAIVRKRIRMARKHILYSRDEGPISVPWDRSNQVYLGYNNVAALTVLAGKRGWEASNINDKVGVYVHEEADMLCIKVEMEVKTTAFHAFSLLSNLRLRPQWDKNYLSCEEVEKADEEETIYHIKCATVNGGKSRDFVFLLSKRQPCKNGDPYVIALRSVTVATVPPEENSIRSEAICAGFLVHELGYSTCKVSYYNQVTSGVLPYVEGNLAGWSKSMEETQCPAFLFWREMCLPQCSDAQHCGSRSYSFFI
;
A
#
# COMPACT_ATOMS: atom_id res chain seq x y z
N MET A 1 -8.70 4.10 10.42
CA MET A 1 -10.07 4.39 9.93
C MET A 1 -10.99 3.16 9.77
N ASP A 2 -10.56 2.06 9.14
CA ASP A 2 -11.42 0.84 9.00
C ASP A 2 -11.74 0.14 10.33
N GLN A 3 -10.87 0.27 11.35
CA GLN A 3 -11.15 -0.20 12.72
C GLN A 3 -12.28 0.57 13.42
N ASN A 4 -12.51 1.84 13.06
CA ASN A 4 -13.63 2.60 13.61
C ASN A 4 -14.94 2.27 12.89
N TRP A 5 -14.92 1.89 11.61
CA TRP A 5 -16.11 1.44 10.92
C TRP A 5 -16.68 0.13 11.52
N SER A 6 -15.81 -0.78 11.99
CA SER A 6 -16.21 -2.00 12.70
C SER A 6 -17.01 -1.75 13.99
N LYS A 7 -16.59 -0.81 14.85
CA LYS A 7 -17.39 -0.43 16.04
C LYS A 7 -18.72 0.21 15.62
N ARG A 8 -18.69 1.06 14.60
CA ARG A 8 -19.84 1.85 14.10
C ARG A 8 -20.97 1.01 13.46
N VAL A 9 -20.68 -0.18 12.93
CA VAL A 9 -21.67 -1.12 12.36
C VAL A 9 -22.19 -2.14 13.38
N LEU A 10 -21.42 -2.39 14.44
CA LEU A 10 -21.82 -3.31 15.52
C LEU A 10 -22.73 -2.64 16.56
N ASP A 11 -22.54 -1.34 16.83
CA ASP A 11 -23.31 -0.60 17.85
C ASP A 11 -24.74 -0.19 17.43
N THR A 12 -25.10 -0.30 16.15
CA THR A 12 -26.46 0.04 15.68
C THR A 12 -27.54 -0.99 16.05
N ASP A 13 -27.17 -2.14 16.62
CA ASP A 13 -28.10 -3.25 16.92
C ASP A 13 -28.83 -3.12 18.28
N GLY A 14 -28.63 -2.04 19.05
CA GLY A 14 -28.95 -2.06 20.50
C GLY A 14 -30.17 -1.28 21.04
N SER A 15 -30.50 -0.08 20.54
CA SER A 15 -31.33 0.83 21.37
C SER A 15 -32.35 1.75 20.66
N HIS A 16 -32.45 1.75 19.32
CA HIS A 16 -33.28 2.74 18.62
C HIS A 16 -34.35 2.20 17.65
N GLU A 17 -34.66 0.90 17.66
CA GLU A 17 -35.71 0.34 16.77
C GLU A 17 -37.16 0.57 17.28
N LYS A 18 -37.38 0.95 18.54
CA LYS A 18 -38.73 1.29 19.03
C LYS A 18 -39.06 2.77 18.78
N GLY A 19 -39.43 3.14 17.54
CA GLY A 19 -40.12 4.42 17.32
C GLY A 19 -40.09 5.06 15.93
N ARG A 20 -39.37 4.54 14.93
CA ARG A 20 -39.29 5.21 13.62
C ARG A 20 -40.45 4.81 12.70
N ARG A 21 -41.54 5.60 12.71
CA ARG A 21 -42.70 5.47 11.80
C ARG A 21 -42.52 6.08 10.40
N ASN A 22 -41.34 6.63 10.06
CA ASN A 22 -40.99 7.09 8.71
C ASN A 22 -39.71 6.38 8.24
N GLY A 23 -39.81 5.54 7.20
CA GLY A 23 -38.76 4.63 6.73
C GLY A 23 -37.64 5.26 5.89
N SER A 24 -37.04 6.38 6.32
CA SER A 24 -35.95 7.06 5.58
C SER A 24 -34.55 6.88 6.15
N GLY A 25 -34.38 6.17 7.28
CA GLY A 25 -33.06 5.91 7.87
C GLY A 25 -32.21 4.94 7.02
N PRO A 26 -30.88 4.94 7.18
CA PRO A 26 -30.00 4.05 6.44
C PRO A 26 -30.29 2.59 6.82
N VAL A 27 -30.96 1.86 5.94
CA VAL A 27 -31.34 0.47 6.19
C VAL A 27 -30.14 -0.44 5.98
N ALA A 28 -29.64 -1.03 7.07
CA ALA A 28 -28.64 -2.09 7.00
C ALA A 28 -29.30 -3.39 6.53
N VAL A 29 -28.57 -4.18 5.73
CA VAL A 29 -28.95 -5.53 5.34
C VAL A 29 -27.90 -6.48 5.91
N GLN A 30 -28.34 -7.59 6.48
CA GLN A 30 -27.48 -8.60 7.06
C GLN A 30 -27.71 -9.96 6.41
N MET A 31 -26.61 -10.69 6.21
CA MET A 31 -26.61 -12.10 5.84
C MET A 31 -25.77 -12.87 6.85
N CYS A 32 -26.27 -14.01 7.29
CA CYS A 32 -25.56 -14.95 8.14
C CYS A 32 -25.52 -16.30 7.42
N GLN A 33 -24.33 -16.91 7.30
CA GLN A 33 -24.17 -18.19 6.62
C GLN A 33 -23.26 -19.12 7.43
N SER A 34 -23.70 -20.36 7.62
CA SER A 34 -22.82 -21.42 8.12
C SER A 34 -21.92 -21.88 6.99
N ILE A 35 -20.64 -22.09 7.29
CA ILE A 35 -19.67 -22.53 6.30
C ILE A 35 -19.76 -24.04 6.17
N LEU A 36 -20.23 -24.49 5.00
CA LEU A 36 -20.41 -25.88 4.65
C LEU A 36 -19.24 -26.38 3.80
N PRO A 37 -19.00 -27.70 3.71
CA PRO A 37 -17.96 -28.26 2.84
C PRO A 37 -18.06 -27.81 1.38
N CYS A 38 -19.27 -27.61 0.85
CA CYS A 38 -19.47 -27.12 -0.53
C CYS A 38 -19.05 -25.65 -0.74
N HIS A 39 -18.83 -24.89 0.35
CA HIS A 39 -18.32 -23.52 0.29
C HIS A 39 -16.79 -23.46 0.40
N ALA A 40 -16.15 -24.59 0.72
CA ALA A 40 -14.74 -24.62 1.08
C ALA A 40 -13.84 -25.18 -0.02
N ASN A 41 -12.56 -24.82 0.05
CA ASN A 41 -11.49 -25.41 -0.71
C ASN A 41 -11.07 -26.76 -0.11
N HIS A 42 -10.09 -27.42 -0.73
CA HIS A 42 -9.54 -28.71 -0.30
C HIS A 42 -8.89 -28.71 1.09
N GLN A 43 -8.59 -27.54 1.68
CA GLN A 43 -8.09 -27.41 3.06
C GLN A 43 -9.21 -27.19 4.08
N GLY A 44 -10.47 -27.17 3.64
CA GLY A 44 -11.61 -26.85 4.51
C GLY A 44 -11.73 -25.37 4.84
N GLU A 45 -11.09 -24.49 4.05
CA GLU A 45 -11.19 -23.04 4.18
C GLU A 45 -12.21 -22.50 3.18
N LEU A 46 -13.00 -21.49 3.55
CA LEU A 46 -13.96 -20.82 2.67
C LEU A 46 -13.27 -20.33 1.40
N GLY A 47 -13.77 -20.74 0.23
CA GLY A 47 -13.29 -20.24 -1.05
C GLY A 47 -13.48 -18.73 -1.15
N ALA A 48 -12.40 -18.00 -1.46
CA ALA A 48 -12.45 -16.54 -1.46
C ALA A 48 -13.41 -15.99 -2.53
N GLY A 49 -13.55 -16.69 -3.66
CA GLY A 49 -14.56 -16.38 -4.67
C GLY A 49 -16.00 -16.48 -4.13
N GLN A 50 -16.29 -17.48 -3.29
CA GLN A 50 -17.60 -17.61 -2.64
C GLN A 50 -17.88 -16.46 -1.67
N LEU A 51 -16.87 -16.02 -0.92
CA LEU A 51 -16.97 -14.85 -0.05
C LEU A 51 -17.24 -13.58 -0.86
N LEU A 52 -16.50 -13.34 -1.94
CA LEU A 52 -16.70 -12.19 -2.84
C LEU A 52 -18.12 -12.18 -3.44
N LYS A 53 -18.66 -13.35 -3.79
CA LYS A 53 -20.04 -13.49 -4.26
C LYS A 53 -21.05 -13.07 -3.19
N TRP A 54 -20.88 -13.49 -1.94
CA TRP A 54 -21.78 -13.09 -0.86
C TRP A 54 -21.67 -11.61 -0.51
N ILE A 55 -20.45 -11.05 -0.50
CA ILE A 55 -20.19 -9.61 -0.30
C ILE A 55 -20.96 -8.78 -1.34
N ASP A 56 -20.87 -9.13 -2.62
CA ASP A 56 -21.58 -8.42 -3.68
C ASP A 56 -23.10 -8.59 -3.57
N THR A 57 -23.56 -9.81 -3.27
CA THR A 57 -25.01 -10.10 -3.15
C THR A 57 -25.65 -9.22 -2.08
N ILE A 58 -25.07 -9.15 -0.88
CA ILE A 58 -25.64 -8.35 0.22
C ILE A 58 -25.51 -6.85 -0.03
N ALA A 59 -24.42 -6.42 -0.68
CA ALA A 59 -24.23 -5.02 -1.06
C ALA A 59 -25.23 -4.59 -2.14
N CYS A 60 -25.50 -5.47 -3.11
CA CYS A 60 -26.51 -5.26 -4.13
C CYS A 60 -27.90 -5.13 -3.51
N LEU A 61 -28.26 -6.03 -2.57
CA LEU A 61 -29.53 -5.94 -1.86
C LEU A 61 -29.69 -4.64 -1.06
N ALA A 62 -28.62 -4.15 -0.43
CA ALA A 62 -28.62 -2.86 0.25
C ALA A 62 -28.83 -1.69 -0.74
N ALA A 63 -28.18 -1.75 -1.91
CA ALA A 63 -28.32 -0.75 -2.96
C ALA A 63 -29.74 -0.75 -3.57
N GLU A 64 -30.28 -1.94 -3.90
CA GLU A 64 -31.62 -2.10 -4.47
C GLU A 64 -32.70 -1.64 -3.48
N ARG A 65 -32.52 -1.91 -2.19
CA ARG A 65 -33.44 -1.44 -1.13
C ARG A 65 -33.49 0.09 -1.05
N HIS A 66 -32.35 0.77 -1.24
CA HIS A 66 -32.29 2.24 -1.26
C HIS A 66 -32.83 2.81 -2.58
N ALA A 67 -32.48 2.21 -3.71
CA ALA A 67 -32.87 2.67 -5.04
C ALA A 67 -34.35 2.41 -5.37
N GLY A 68 -34.93 1.33 -4.81
CA GLY A 68 -36.26 0.83 -5.18
C GLY A 68 -36.32 0.17 -6.56
N ILE A 69 -35.17 -0.06 -7.20
CA ILE A 69 -35.03 -0.67 -8.53
C ILE A 69 -33.77 -1.53 -8.58
N ALA A 70 -33.60 -2.32 -9.64
CA ALA A 70 -32.42 -3.15 -9.81
C ALA A 70 -31.12 -2.34 -9.88
N CYS A 71 -30.07 -2.88 -9.27
CA CYS A 71 -28.74 -2.28 -9.24
C CYS A 71 -27.71 -3.25 -9.83
N VAL A 72 -26.63 -2.70 -10.39
CA VAL A 72 -25.49 -3.48 -10.88
C VAL A 72 -24.19 -2.95 -10.28
N THR A 73 -23.25 -3.85 -10.05
CA THR A 73 -21.92 -3.53 -9.52
C THR A 73 -21.12 -2.75 -10.54
N ALA A 74 -20.66 -1.55 -10.17
CA ALA A 74 -19.87 -0.68 -11.05
C ALA A 74 -18.37 -0.74 -10.73
N SER A 75 -18.02 -0.83 -9.45
CA SER A 75 -16.63 -0.98 -9.01
C SER A 75 -16.56 -1.58 -7.62
N MET A 76 -15.42 -2.18 -7.33
CA MET A 76 -15.07 -2.68 -6.00
C MET A 76 -13.77 -2.00 -5.57
N ASP A 77 -13.72 -1.51 -4.33
CA ASP A 77 -12.49 -0.93 -3.76
C ASP A 77 -11.50 -2.02 -3.36
N ASP A 78 -10.32 -1.61 -2.87
CA ASP A 78 -9.32 -2.52 -2.33
C ASP A 78 -9.96 -3.35 -1.19
N ILE A 79 -9.88 -4.68 -1.27
CA ILE A 79 -10.33 -5.60 -0.21
C ILE A 79 -9.11 -6.30 0.34
N GLN A 80 -8.95 -6.29 1.67
CA GLN A 80 -7.93 -7.07 2.35
C GLN A 80 -8.59 -8.10 3.29
N PHE A 81 -8.17 -9.35 3.18
CA PHE A 81 -8.63 -10.44 4.05
C PHE A 81 -7.66 -10.60 5.22
N GLU A 82 -8.17 -10.39 6.43
CA GLU A 82 -7.40 -10.43 7.67
C GLU A 82 -7.41 -11.82 8.32
N GLU A 83 -8.48 -12.58 8.11
CA GLU A 83 -8.67 -13.90 8.72
C GLU A 83 -9.15 -14.91 7.69
N THR A 84 -8.68 -16.14 7.83
CA THR A 84 -9.15 -17.28 7.04
C THR A 84 -10.35 -17.94 7.72
N VAL A 85 -11.44 -18.09 6.98
CA VAL A 85 -12.68 -18.70 7.47
C VAL A 85 -12.69 -20.20 7.15
N ARG A 86 -13.11 -21.05 8.08
CA ARG A 86 -13.12 -22.52 7.95
C ARG A 86 -14.53 -23.12 8.03
N VAL A 87 -14.68 -24.34 7.50
CA VAL A 87 -15.91 -25.14 7.63
C VAL A 87 -16.31 -25.27 9.10
N GLY A 88 -17.62 -25.11 9.37
CA GLY A 88 -18.19 -25.15 10.71
C GLY A 88 -18.22 -23.81 11.44
N GLN A 89 -17.52 -22.79 10.95
CA GLN A 89 -17.67 -21.42 11.44
C GLN A 89 -18.91 -20.75 10.82
N VAL A 90 -19.33 -19.62 11.39
CA VAL A 90 -20.45 -18.83 10.90
C VAL A 90 -19.94 -17.47 10.44
N ILE A 91 -20.27 -17.07 9.22
CA ILE A 91 -19.92 -15.75 8.68
C ILE A 91 -21.11 -14.81 8.78
N ASN A 92 -20.87 -13.59 9.28
CA ASN A 92 -21.84 -12.53 9.37
C ASN A 92 -21.39 -11.38 8.47
N ILE A 93 -22.22 -11.06 7.48
CA ILE A 93 -21.97 -9.98 6.54
C ILE A 93 -23.04 -8.91 6.71
N LYS A 94 -22.63 -7.69 7.04
CA LYS A 94 -23.51 -6.51 7.14
C LYS A 94 -23.16 -5.54 6.02
N ALA A 95 -24.16 -5.03 5.32
CA ALA A 95 -23.98 -4.00 4.30
C ALA A 95 -24.95 -2.84 4.49
N ARG A 96 -24.48 -1.62 4.17
CA ARG A 96 -25.26 -0.39 4.31
C ARG A 96 -24.82 0.63 3.26
N VAL A 97 -25.80 1.36 2.69
CA VAL A 97 -25.50 2.51 1.82
C VAL A 97 -24.90 3.62 2.68
N ASN A 98 -23.67 4.03 2.37
CA ASN A 98 -23.00 5.15 3.05
C ASN A 98 -23.37 6.48 2.41
N ARG A 99 -23.56 6.49 1.08
CA ARG A 99 -23.93 7.69 0.32
C ARG A 99 -24.56 7.34 -1.01
N ALA A 100 -25.68 7.99 -1.32
CA ALA A 100 -26.25 8.03 -2.66
C ALA A 100 -25.77 9.29 -3.39
N PHE A 101 -25.39 9.15 -4.65
CA PHE A 101 -25.05 10.25 -5.56
C PHE A 101 -26.20 10.45 -6.55
N ASN A 102 -25.91 10.69 -7.83
CA ASN A 102 -26.95 10.87 -8.84
C ASN A 102 -27.54 9.53 -9.30
N THR A 103 -26.73 8.72 -10.00
CA THR A 103 -27.11 7.38 -10.49
C THR A 103 -26.40 6.25 -9.75
N SER A 104 -25.37 6.59 -8.96
CA SER A 104 -24.54 5.64 -8.22
C SER A 104 -24.66 5.82 -6.72
N MET A 105 -24.30 4.79 -5.98
CA MET A 105 -24.22 4.82 -4.53
C MET A 105 -23.03 4.01 -4.04
N GLU A 106 -22.44 4.44 -2.93
CA GLU A 106 -21.42 3.68 -2.20
C GLU A 106 -22.09 2.84 -1.11
N VAL A 107 -21.73 1.57 -1.06
CA VAL A 107 -22.15 0.61 -0.05
C VAL A 107 -20.91 0.15 0.74
N GLY A 108 -20.94 0.28 2.07
CA GLY A 108 -19.93 -0.31 2.96
C GLY A 108 -20.35 -1.71 3.39
N ILE A 109 -19.38 -2.63 3.47
CA ILE A 109 -19.57 -4.05 3.79
C ILE A 109 -18.62 -4.50 4.91
N TYR A 110 -19.19 -5.16 5.92
CA TYR A 110 -18.51 -5.64 7.11
C TYR A 110 -18.64 -7.13 7.18
N VAL A 111 -17.51 -7.83 7.21
CA VAL A 111 -17.48 -9.28 7.30
C VAL A 111 -16.83 -9.66 8.61
N THR A 112 -17.55 -10.45 9.40
CA THR A 112 -17.02 -11.09 10.61
C THR A 112 -17.24 -12.59 10.54
N VAL A 113 -16.38 -13.32 11.22
CA VAL A 113 -16.51 -14.77 11.41
C VAL A 113 -16.64 -15.04 12.90
N GLN A 114 -17.57 -15.91 13.25
CA GLN A 114 -17.82 -16.36 14.60
C GLN A 114 -17.52 -17.86 14.70
N GLU A 115 -16.73 -18.22 15.70
CA GLU A 115 -16.54 -19.60 16.10
C GLU A 115 -17.69 -20.04 17.01
N VAL A 116 -18.44 -21.06 16.59
CA VAL A 116 -19.70 -21.45 17.24
C VAL A 116 -19.48 -21.98 18.67
N LEU A 117 -18.38 -22.70 18.89
CA LEU A 117 -18.09 -23.33 20.18
C LEU A 117 -17.53 -22.34 21.22
N SER A 118 -16.63 -21.45 20.80
CA SER A 118 -15.97 -20.49 21.70
C SER A 118 -16.73 -19.17 21.82
N GLY A 119 -17.62 -18.86 20.87
CA GLY A 119 -18.28 -17.56 20.75
C GLY A 119 -17.38 -16.43 20.26
N VAL A 120 -16.08 -16.70 20.03
CA VAL A 120 -15.11 -15.69 19.60
C VAL A 120 -15.48 -15.19 18.20
N THR A 121 -15.58 -13.87 18.07
CA THR A 121 -15.86 -13.21 16.79
C THR A 121 -14.62 -12.46 16.34
N LYS A 122 -14.23 -12.65 15.07
CA LYS A 122 -13.11 -11.97 14.44
C LYS A 122 -13.56 -11.24 13.18
N ARG A 123 -12.84 -10.17 12.84
CA ARG A 123 -13.05 -9.44 11.59
C ARG A 123 -12.35 -10.19 10.45
N VAL A 124 -13.06 -10.39 9.35
CA VAL A 124 -12.51 -11.00 8.13
C VAL A 124 -12.07 -9.91 7.17
N CYS A 125 -12.95 -8.96 6.86
CA CYS A 125 -12.61 -7.80 6.03
C CYS A 125 -13.62 -6.66 6.18
N VAL A 126 -13.17 -5.48 5.79
CA VAL A 126 -14.01 -4.31 5.47
C VAL A 126 -13.88 -4.08 3.98
N ALA A 127 -14.99 -3.79 3.31
CA ALA A 127 -15.00 -3.52 1.89
C ALA A 127 -15.96 -2.39 1.52
N PHE A 128 -15.67 -1.72 0.41
CA PHE A 128 -16.56 -0.71 -0.15
C PHE A 128 -16.84 -1.05 -1.62
N SER A 129 -18.10 -0.96 -2.01
CA SER A 129 -18.54 -1.25 -3.36
C SER A 129 -19.39 -0.10 -3.90
N THR A 130 -19.28 0.17 -5.20
CA THR A 130 -20.11 1.17 -5.87
C THR A 130 -21.13 0.45 -6.75
N PHE A 131 -22.41 0.75 -6.53
CA PHE A 131 -23.52 0.26 -7.34
C PHE A 131 -24.11 1.38 -8.19
N VAL A 132 -24.62 1.03 -9.35
CA VAL A 132 -25.35 1.94 -10.25
C VAL A 132 -26.76 1.40 -10.43
N ALA A 133 -27.74 2.28 -10.26
CA ALA A 133 -29.14 1.94 -10.45
C ALA A 133 -29.44 1.79 -11.96
N LYS A 134 -30.11 0.69 -12.32
CA LYS A 134 -30.45 0.33 -13.69
C LYS A 134 -31.97 0.30 -13.85
N PRO A 135 -32.59 1.40 -14.28
CA PRO A 135 -34.01 1.41 -14.59
C PRO A 135 -34.32 0.51 -15.79
N ILE A 136 -35.56 0.03 -15.83
CA ILE A 136 -36.10 -0.66 -17.00
C ILE A 136 -36.31 0.37 -18.11
N GLY A 137 -35.70 0.16 -19.29
CA GLY A 137 -35.82 1.04 -20.45
C GLY A 137 -34.82 2.21 -20.45
N THR A 138 -35.22 3.35 -21.03
CA THR A 138 -34.33 4.52 -21.28
C THR A 138 -34.47 5.65 -20.25
N GLN A 139 -35.28 5.45 -19.20
CA GLN A 139 -35.53 6.50 -18.21
C GLN A 139 -34.27 6.83 -17.41
N LYS A 140 -34.05 8.11 -17.13
CA LYS A 140 -32.99 8.55 -16.22
C LYS A 140 -33.46 8.34 -14.78
N VAL A 141 -32.62 7.72 -13.96
CA VAL A 141 -32.84 7.59 -12.52
C VAL A 141 -32.05 8.65 -11.77
N SER A 142 -32.71 9.31 -10.84
CA SER A 142 -32.06 10.15 -9.83
C SER A 142 -32.36 9.53 -8.47
N LEU A 143 -31.31 9.12 -7.78
CA LEU A 143 -31.40 8.49 -6.49
C LEU A 143 -31.75 9.52 -5.42
N ARG A 144 -32.61 9.14 -4.49
CA ARG A 144 -32.88 9.98 -3.31
C ARG A 144 -31.60 10.08 -2.48
N PRO A 145 -31.19 11.29 -2.05
CA PRO A 145 -30.09 11.45 -1.11
C PRO A 145 -30.35 10.63 0.16
N LEU A 146 -29.28 10.10 0.75
CA LEU A 146 -29.38 9.40 2.02
C LEU A 146 -29.70 10.43 3.12
N ASP A 147 -30.73 10.15 3.91
CA ASP A 147 -31.17 11.03 4.99
C ASP A 147 -30.31 10.79 6.23
N VAL A 148 -29.32 11.65 6.46
CA VAL A 148 -28.35 11.54 7.56
C VAL A 148 -28.86 12.33 8.77
N GLN A 149 -29.89 11.83 9.47
CA GLN A 149 -30.58 12.57 10.55
C GLN A 149 -30.03 12.34 11.97
N GLY A 150 -28.71 12.43 12.18
CA GLY A 150 -28.25 12.93 13.49
C GLY A 150 -27.15 12.21 14.25
N SER A 151 -26.45 11.21 13.69
CA SER A 151 -25.19 10.74 14.31
C SER A 151 -23.98 11.34 13.61
N VAL A 152 -23.00 11.81 14.40
CA VAL A 152 -21.73 12.37 13.90
C VAL A 152 -21.02 11.35 13.02
N GLU A 153 -21.19 10.07 13.36
CA GLU A 153 -20.66 8.91 12.66
C GLU A 153 -21.22 8.76 11.25
N GLU A 154 -22.54 8.91 11.07
CA GLU A 154 -23.16 8.83 9.74
C GLU A 154 -22.75 10.02 8.86
N MET A 155 -22.64 11.22 9.44
CA MET A 155 -22.15 12.40 8.73
C MET A 155 -20.70 12.23 8.29
N LEU A 156 -19.85 11.67 9.16
CA LEU A 156 -18.46 11.37 8.84
C LEU A 156 -18.36 10.34 7.71
N GLU A 157 -19.07 9.21 7.78
CA GLU A 157 -19.04 8.21 6.70
C GLU A 157 -19.59 8.75 5.38
N HIS A 158 -20.62 9.59 5.43
CA HIS A 158 -21.14 10.28 4.24
C HIS A 158 -20.08 11.22 3.62
N SER A 159 -19.26 11.89 4.45
CA SER A 159 -18.14 12.70 3.99
C SER A 159 -17.00 11.86 3.40
N LEU A 160 -16.58 10.81 4.12
CA LEU A 160 -15.54 9.87 3.68
C LEU A 160 -15.89 9.17 2.37
N ALA A 161 -17.17 8.89 2.11
CA ALA A 161 -17.64 8.33 0.85
C ALA A 161 -17.31 9.23 -0.37
N SER A 162 -17.28 10.56 -0.19
CA SER A 162 -16.83 11.46 -1.27
C SER A 162 -15.33 11.38 -1.51
N GLU A 163 -14.54 11.29 -0.46
CA GLU A 163 -13.09 11.13 -0.58
C GLU A 163 -12.73 9.78 -1.22
N ARG A 164 -13.38 8.69 -0.80
CA ARG A 164 -13.23 7.37 -1.44
C ARG A 164 -13.62 7.41 -2.91
N ARG A 165 -14.73 8.09 -3.26
CA ARG A 165 -15.11 8.31 -4.66
C ARG A 165 -14.04 9.07 -5.46
N ARG A 166 -13.44 10.12 -4.88
CA ARG A 166 -12.34 10.86 -5.51
C ARG A 166 -11.14 9.95 -5.79
N LEU A 167 -10.78 9.09 -4.83
CA LEU A 167 -9.71 8.10 -4.98
C LEU A 167 -10.00 7.09 -6.09
N ARG A 168 -11.24 6.60 -6.22
CA ARG A 168 -11.66 5.70 -7.31
C ARG A 168 -11.41 6.30 -8.68
N LEU A 169 -11.81 7.57 -8.85
CA LEU A 169 -11.66 8.30 -10.12
C LEU A 169 -10.19 8.61 -10.42
N TYR A 170 -9.40 8.97 -9.40
CA TYR A 170 -7.99 9.30 -9.56
C TYR A 170 -7.10 8.07 -9.76
N ASN A 171 -7.50 6.88 -9.32
CA ASN A 171 -6.68 5.66 -9.41
C ASN A 171 -6.19 5.33 -10.82
N GLU A 172 -7.08 5.44 -11.81
CA GLU A 172 -6.72 5.12 -13.19
C GLU A 172 -5.68 6.11 -13.74
N GLU A 173 -5.81 7.38 -13.38
CA GLU A 173 -4.86 8.43 -13.75
C GLU A 173 -3.53 8.29 -13.01
N ALA A 174 -3.57 8.03 -11.71
CA ALA A 174 -2.39 7.73 -10.90
C ALA A 174 -1.60 6.54 -11.46
N PHE A 175 -2.28 5.45 -11.82
CA PHE A 175 -1.66 4.28 -12.44
C PHE A 175 -1.01 4.64 -13.79
N LYS A 176 -1.72 5.39 -14.66
CA LYS A 176 -1.17 5.81 -15.96
C LYS A 176 0.06 6.71 -15.82
N ASN A 177 0.02 7.67 -14.91
CA ASN A 177 1.13 8.59 -14.67
C ASN A 177 2.35 7.83 -14.15
N LEU A 178 2.17 6.96 -13.16
CA LEU A 178 3.25 6.13 -12.61
C LEU A 178 3.83 5.15 -13.64
N MET A 179 3.00 4.56 -14.51
CA MET A 179 3.47 3.72 -15.62
C MET A 179 4.31 4.53 -16.62
N LYS A 180 3.89 5.76 -16.96
CA LYS A 180 4.63 6.64 -17.88
C LYS A 180 5.98 7.03 -17.28
N ASP A 181 6.00 7.41 -16.01
CA ASP A 181 7.23 7.72 -15.29
C ASP A 181 8.19 6.53 -15.30
N TYR A 182 7.66 5.31 -15.17
CA TYR A 182 8.47 4.11 -15.22
C TYR A 182 9.14 3.89 -16.59
N TYR A 183 8.40 3.96 -17.69
CA TYR A 183 8.98 3.79 -19.03
C TYR A 183 10.09 4.82 -19.31
N ASN A 184 9.89 6.07 -18.88
CA ASN A 184 10.91 7.12 -19.02
C ASN A 184 12.20 6.84 -18.23
N LEU A 185 12.13 6.04 -17.15
CA LEU A 185 13.28 5.67 -16.32
C LEU A 185 13.99 4.43 -16.86
N GLN A 186 13.24 3.48 -17.42
CA GLN A 186 13.79 2.29 -18.07
C GLN A 186 14.66 2.67 -19.28
N ASP A 187 14.20 3.62 -20.10
CA ASP A 187 14.95 4.14 -21.27
C ASP A 187 16.30 4.76 -20.89
N LYS A 188 16.49 5.15 -19.63
CA LYS A 188 17.74 5.73 -19.10
C LYS A 188 18.70 4.71 -18.49
N GLY A 189 18.36 3.42 -18.50
CA GLY A 189 19.23 2.34 -18.01
C GLY A 189 19.41 2.27 -16.49
N LEU A 190 18.60 2.99 -15.71
CA LEU A 190 18.71 3.07 -14.24
C LEU A 190 18.02 1.91 -13.50
N CYS A 191 17.22 1.08 -14.19
CA CYS A 191 16.36 0.08 -13.57
C CYS A 191 16.73 -1.33 -14.04
N SER A 192 17.71 -1.99 -13.40
CA SER A 192 17.97 -3.41 -13.66
C SER A 192 18.05 -4.22 -12.36
N ARG A 193 16.94 -4.85 -11.98
CA ARG A 193 16.96 -5.90 -10.95
C ARG A 193 17.43 -7.18 -11.61
N LYS A 194 18.60 -7.69 -11.23
CA LYS A 194 19.01 -9.07 -11.59
C LYS A 194 18.12 -10.03 -10.78
N PRO A 195 17.32 -10.89 -11.43
CA PRO A 195 16.47 -11.84 -10.72
C PRO A 195 17.35 -12.89 -10.00
N LYS A 196 16.95 -13.31 -8.79
CA LYS A 196 17.66 -14.37 -8.06
C LYS A 196 17.13 -15.72 -8.55
N ALA A 197 18.02 -16.64 -8.91
CA ALA A 197 17.62 -17.98 -9.32
C ALA A 197 17.01 -18.76 -8.13
N PRO A 198 15.99 -19.62 -8.35
CA PRO A 198 15.38 -19.99 -9.63
C PRO A 198 14.34 -18.98 -10.13
N VAL A 199 14.33 -18.72 -11.45
CA VAL A 199 13.45 -17.76 -12.10
C VAL A 199 12.44 -18.51 -12.98
N VAL A 200 11.14 -18.27 -12.78
CA VAL A 200 10.06 -18.91 -13.53
C VAL A 200 9.45 -17.94 -14.54
N SER A 201 9.23 -18.37 -15.79
CA SER A 201 8.53 -17.54 -16.78
C SER A 201 7.05 -17.38 -16.42
N THR A 202 6.54 -16.15 -16.44
CA THR A 202 5.11 -15.86 -16.19
C THR A 202 4.19 -16.57 -17.18
N GLU A 203 4.65 -16.84 -18.41
CA GLU A 203 3.86 -17.54 -19.43
C GLU A 203 3.45 -18.96 -19.01
N LEU A 204 4.26 -19.63 -18.18
CA LEU A 204 3.93 -20.97 -17.66
C LEU A 204 2.76 -20.95 -16.66
N THR A 205 2.44 -19.78 -16.12
CA THR A 205 1.36 -19.59 -15.14
C THR A 205 0.03 -19.23 -15.80
N ARG A 206 -0.02 -19.08 -17.13
CA ARG A 206 -1.20 -18.60 -17.86
C ARG A 206 -2.36 -19.60 -17.78
N VAL A 207 -3.51 -19.16 -17.30
CA VAL A 207 -4.75 -19.94 -17.22
C VAL A 207 -5.83 -19.26 -18.03
N GLU A 208 -6.61 -20.06 -18.75
CA GLU A 208 -7.79 -19.61 -19.46
C GLU A 208 -8.97 -20.52 -19.09
N SER A 209 -10.11 -19.92 -18.73
CA SER A 209 -11.37 -20.63 -18.47
C SER A 209 -12.52 -19.90 -19.15
N ILE A 210 -13.58 -20.63 -19.48
CA ILE A 210 -14.77 -20.09 -20.12
C ILE A 210 -15.99 -20.52 -19.32
N GLU A 211 -16.84 -19.56 -18.96
CA GLU A 211 -18.10 -19.81 -18.24
C GLU A 211 -19.28 -19.28 -19.06
N LEU A 212 -20.34 -20.08 -19.14
CA LEU A 212 -21.60 -19.64 -19.73
C LEU A 212 -22.44 -18.93 -18.66
N VAL A 213 -22.93 -17.74 -18.96
CA VAL A 213 -23.85 -17.03 -18.06
C VAL A 213 -25.24 -17.68 -18.18
N LEU A 214 -25.68 -18.28 -17.07
CA LEU A 214 -26.97 -18.94 -16.93
C LEU A 214 -27.91 -18.07 -16.09
N PRO A 215 -29.23 -18.34 -16.10
CA PRO A 215 -30.19 -17.59 -15.28
C PRO A 215 -29.81 -17.39 -13.80
N PRO A 216 -29.28 -18.37 -13.04
CA PRO A 216 -28.89 -18.14 -11.64
C PRO A 216 -27.67 -17.21 -11.47
N HIS A 217 -26.95 -16.89 -12.55
CA HIS A 217 -25.79 -16.01 -12.54
C HIS A 217 -26.16 -14.54 -12.73
N ALA A 218 -27.43 -14.25 -12.98
CA ALA A 218 -27.94 -12.93 -13.30
C ALA A 218 -29.13 -12.53 -12.44
N ASN A 219 -29.37 -11.22 -12.34
CA ASN A 219 -30.59 -10.70 -11.72
C ASN A 219 -31.82 -10.97 -12.61
N HIS A 220 -33.00 -10.64 -12.09
CA HIS A 220 -34.27 -10.83 -12.80
C HIS A 220 -34.42 -10.02 -14.10
N HIS A 221 -33.50 -9.08 -14.38
CA HIS A 221 -33.40 -8.35 -15.64
C HIS A 221 -32.39 -8.97 -16.62
N GLY A 222 -31.81 -10.13 -16.26
CA GLY A 222 -30.81 -10.82 -17.07
C GLY A 222 -29.41 -10.23 -17.00
N ASN A 223 -29.12 -9.26 -16.12
CA ASN A 223 -27.76 -8.73 -15.95
C ASN A 223 -26.95 -9.62 -14.99
N THR A 224 -25.76 -10.04 -15.40
CA THR A 224 -24.86 -10.88 -14.60
C THR A 224 -24.46 -10.18 -13.30
N PHE A 225 -24.51 -10.91 -12.17
CA PHE A 225 -24.06 -10.39 -10.88
C PHE A 225 -22.54 -10.20 -10.87
N GLY A 226 -22.08 -9.03 -10.40
CA GLY A 226 -20.64 -8.74 -10.28
C GLY A 226 -19.93 -9.75 -9.36
N GLY A 227 -20.61 -10.19 -8.30
CA GLY A 227 -20.15 -11.21 -7.37
C GLY A 227 -19.90 -12.57 -8.02
N GLN A 228 -20.72 -12.94 -9.00
CA GLN A 228 -20.52 -14.20 -9.73
C GLN A 228 -19.29 -14.12 -10.64
N ILE A 229 -19.06 -12.98 -11.29
CA ILE A 229 -17.86 -12.73 -12.09
C ILE A 229 -16.61 -12.77 -11.19
N MET A 230 -16.65 -12.11 -10.02
CA MET A 230 -15.55 -12.13 -9.05
C MET A 230 -15.22 -13.54 -8.55
N ALA A 231 -16.24 -14.39 -8.32
CA ALA A 231 -16.03 -15.77 -7.91
C ALA A 231 -15.28 -16.58 -8.97
N TRP A 232 -15.67 -16.45 -10.25
CA TRP A 232 -14.98 -17.11 -11.34
C TRP A 232 -13.58 -16.55 -11.57
N MET A 233 -13.38 -15.24 -11.42
CA MET A 233 -12.04 -14.64 -11.49
C MET A 233 -11.09 -15.24 -10.45
N GLU A 234 -11.56 -15.40 -9.21
CA GLU A 234 -10.75 -15.97 -8.12
C GLU A 234 -10.37 -17.42 -8.40
N ASN A 235 -11.31 -18.25 -8.87
CA ASN A 235 -11.02 -19.64 -9.24
C ASN A 235 -9.87 -19.74 -10.26
N VAL A 236 -9.89 -18.90 -11.31
CA VAL A 236 -8.88 -18.93 -12.37
C VAL A 236 -7.56 -18.33 -11.89
N ALA A 237 -7.60 -17.29 -11.07
CA ALA A 237 -6.41 -16.66 -10.51
C ALA A 237 -5.67 -17.58 -9.53
N THR A 238 -6.39 -18.30 -8.69
CA THR A 238 -5.82 -19.25 -7.72
C THR A 238 -5.10 -20.38 -8.44
N VAL A 239 -5.61 -20.86 -9.58
CA VAL A 239 -4.91 -21.85 -10.42
C VAL A 239 -3.61 -21.27 -10.99
N ALA A 240 -3.62 -20.01 -11.47
CA ALA A 240 -2.41 -19.36 -11.99
C ALA A 240 -1.34 -19.19 -10.90
N ALA A 241 -1.73 -18.77 -9.71
CA ALA A 241 -0.83 -18.68 -8.55
C ALA A 241 -0.29 -20.07 -8.14
N SER A 242 -1.15 -21.10 -8.17
CA SER A 242 -0.76 -22.48 -7.84
C SER A 242 0.27 -23.04 -8.82
N ARG A 243 0.16 -22.70 -10.12
CA ARG A 243 1.17 -23.09 -11.13
C ARG A 243 2.56 -22.52 -10.88
N LEU A 244 2.66 -21.36 -10.22
CA LEU A 244 3.95 -20.78 -9.87
C LEU A 244 4.59 -21.48 -8.67
N CYS A 245 3.81 -21.68 -7.60
CA CYS A 245 4.35 -22.16 -6.33
C CYS A 245 4.30 -23.68 -6.14
N GLY A 246 3.51 -24.41 -6.92
CA GLY A 246 3.27 -25.84 -6.73
C GLY A 246 2.45 -26.17 -5.46
N TYR A 247 1.87 -25.15 -4.82
CA TYR A 247 1.02 -25.25 -3.64
C TYR A 247 -0.32 -24.55 -3.91
N TYR A 248 -1.20 -24.57 -2.92
CA TYR A 248 -2.46 -23.84 -2.96
C TYR A 248 -2.36 -22.56 -2.13
N PRO A 249 -2.24 -21.39 -2.78
CA PRO A 249 -2.11 -20.14 -2.06
C PRO A 249 -3.49 -19.60 -1.65
N SER A 250 -3.51 -18.82 -0.58
CA SER A 250 -4.70 -18.16 -0.06
C SER A 250 -4.78 -16.72 -0.59
N LEU A 251 -5.98 -16.26 -0.92
CA LEU A 251 -6.20 -14.88 -1.35
C LEU A 251 -6.07 -13.94 -0.15
N GLY A 252 -5.18 -12.96 -0.24
CA GLY A 252 -4.97 -11.95 0.80
C GLY A 252 -5.53 -10.58 0.48
N ALA A 253 -5.55 -10.20 -0.79
CA ALA A 253 -6.17 -8.94 -1.19
C ALA A 253 -6.64 -8.96 -2.64
N VAL A 254 -7.60 -8.10 -2.94
CA VAL A 254 -8.04 -7.76 -4.30
C VAL A 254 -7.87 -6.26 -4.48
N ASP A 255 -7.13 -5.86 -5.50
CA ASP A 255 -6.97 -4.45 -5.84
C ASP A 255 -8.27 -3.86 -6.38
N MET A 256 -8.47 -2.56 -6.15
CA MET A 256 -9.60 -1.81 -6.65
C MET A 256 -9.71 -1.91 -8.18
N PHE A 257 -10.91 -2.26 -8.65
CA PHE A 257 -11.20 -2.40 -10.07
C PHE A 257 -12.62 -1.94 -10.42
N ARG A 258 -12.87 -1.75 -11.72
CA ARG A 258 -14.16 -1.32 -12.27
C ARG A 258 -14.69 -2.31 -13.30
N PHE A 259 -16.01 -2.48 -13.30
CA PHE A 259 -16.74 -3.09 -14.41
C PHE A 259 -16.92 -2.04 -15.51
N ARG A 260 -16.42 -2.34 -16.70
CA ARG A 260 -16.40 -1.45 -17.87
C ARG A 260 -17.64 -1.61 -18.74
N GLY A 261 -18.19 -2.81 -18.79
CA GLY A 261 -19.35 -3.14 -19.63
C GLY A 261 -20.29 -4.11 -18.93
N PRO A 262 -21.57 -4.16 -19.37
CA PRO A 262 -22.52 -5.13 -18.86
C PRO A 262 -22.25 -6.52 -19.42
N SER A 263 -22.67 -7.54 -18.67
CA SER A 263 -22.81 -8.91 -19.14
C SER A 263 -24.24 -9.37 -18.87
N SER A 264 -24.79 -10.21 -19.74
CA SER A 264 -26.15 -10.75 -19.64
C SER A 264 -26.20 -12.26 -19.77
N VAL A 265 -27.33 -12.85 -19.37
CA VAL A 265 -27.61 -14.29 -19.59
C VAL A 265 -27.40 -14.65 -21.06
N GLY A 266 -26.69 -15.75 -21.30
CA GLY A 266 -26.30 -16.21 -22.63
C GLY A 266 -24.89 -15.76 -23.06
N ASP A 267 -24.29 -14.77 -22.39
CA ASP A 267 -22.89 -14.41 -22.65
C ASP A 267 -21.96 -15.57 -22.28
N ARG A 268 -20.88 -15.72 -23.06
CA ARG A 268 -19.71 -16.53 -22.72
C ARG A 268 -18.65 -15.61 -22.12
N LEU A 269 -18.30 -15.83 -20.87
CA LEU A 269 -17.25 -15.09 -20.20
C LEU A 269 -15.94 -15.87 -20.27
N VAL A 270 -14.95 -15.27 -20.93
CA VAL A 270 -13.59 -15.80 -21.02
C VAL A 270 -12.70 -15.11 -19.98
N PHE A 271 -12.13 -15.90 -19.08
CA PHE A 271 -11.26 -15.46 -18.01
C PHE A 271 -9.82 -15.82 -18.34
N LYS A 272 -8.96 -14.81 -18.48
CA LYS A 272 -7.53 -14.97 -18.79
C LYS A 272 -6.72 -14.50 -17.60
N ALA A 273 -6.13 -15.43 -16.84
CA ALA A 273 -5.28 -15.13 -15.70
C ALA A 273 -3.81 -15.45 -15.96
N MET A 274 -2.91 -14.66 -15.39
CA MET A 274 -1.48 -14.90 -15.41
C MET A 274 -0.83 -14.21 -14.21
N VAL A 275 0.22 -14.82 -13.63
CA VAL A 275 1.06 -14.12 -12.66
C VAL A 275 1.66 -12.88 -13.33
N ASN A 276 1.47 -11.73 -12.71
CA ASN A 276 2.09 -10.49 -13.15
C ASN A 276 3.49 -10.34 -12.55
N ASN A 277 3.60 -10.51 -11.22
CA ASN A 277 4.87 -10.41 -10.51
C ASN A 277 4.82 -11.16 -9.16
N ALA A 278 5.98 -11.53 -8.62
CA ALA A 278 6.16 -12.10 -7.29
C ALA A 278 6.98 -11.14 -6.40
N PHE A 279 6.52 -10.94 -5.18
CA PHE A 279 7.17 -10.10 -4.16
C PHE A 279 7.45 -10.98 -2.94
N GLN A 280 8.66 -11.55 -2.84
CA GLN A 280 9.12 -12.46 -1.78
C GLN A 280 8.02 -13.39 -1.21
N THR A 281 7.20 -12.92 -0.27
CA THR A 281 6.13 -13.68 0.41
C THR A 281 4.72 -13.58 -0.20
N SER A 282 4.58 -12.89 -1.34
CA SER A 282 3.30 -12.69 -2.02
C SER A 282 3.44 -12.75 -3.54
N VAL A 283 2.37 -13.06 -4.25
CA VAL A 283 2.30 -13.04 -5.71
C VAL A 283 1.08 -12.27 -6.17
N GLU A 284 1.24 -11.41 -7.18
CA GLU A 284 0.13 -10.73 -7.84
C GLU A 284 -0.25 -11.47 -9.13
N VAL A 285 -1.53 -11.85 -9.22
CA VAL A 285 -2.13 -12.47 -10.41
C VAL A 285 -3.09 -11.48 -11.05
N GLY A 286 -2.91 -11.22 -12.34
CA GLY A 286 -3.82 -10.39 -13.12
C GLY A 286 -4.85 -11.24 -13.85
N VAL A 287 -6.12 -10.90 -13.73
CA VAL A 287 -7.24 -11.55 -14.44
C VAL A 287 -7.91 -10.53 -15.36
N ARG A 288 -8.10 -10.90 -16.62
CA ARG A 288 -8.91 -10.15 -17.60
C ARG A 288 -10.15 -10.96 -17.95
N VAL A 289 -11.31 -10.31 -17.94
CA VAL A 289 -12.61 -10.91 -18.27
C VAL A 289 -13.15 -10.30 -19.56
N GLU A 290 -13.48 -11.16 -20.51
CA GLU A 290 -14.06 -10.80 -21.80
C GLU A 290 -15.42 -11.47 -21.95
N ALA A 291 -16.42 -10.74 -22.41
CA ALA A 291 -17.74 -11.28 -22.72
C ALA A 291 -17.93 -11.38 -24.23
N TYR A 292 -18.61 -12.44 -24.64
CA TYR A 292 -19.06 -12.67 -26.00
C TYR A 292 -20.53 -13.10 -25.97
N ASN A 293 -21.39 -12.39 -26.67
CA ASN A 293 -22.66 -12.95 -27.09
C ASN A 293 -22.43 -13.95 -28.26
N CYS A 294 -23.49 -14.61 -28.75
CA CYS A 294 -23.35 -15.60 -29.83
C CYS A 294 -22.78 -15.04 -31.13
N GLU A 295 -23.11 -13.80 -31.50
CA GLU A 295 -22.64 -13.12 -32.71
C GLU A 295 -21.20 -12.65 -32.55
N GLU A 296 -20.91 -11.92 -31.47
CA GLU A 296 -19.58 -11.45 -31.07
C GLU A 296 -18.57 -12.61 -30.97
N TRP A 297 -19.03 -13.79 -30.55
CA TRP A 297 -18.20 -15.00 -30.52
C TRP A 297 -17.76 -15.44 -31.93
N ASN A 298 -18.68 -15.40 -32.90
CA ASN A 298 -18.38 -15.79 -34.28
C ASN A 298 -17.50 -14.75 -34.97
N GLU A 299 -17.68 -13.47 -34.65
CA GLU A 299 -16.89 -12.36 -35.19
C GLU A 299 -15.52 -12.18 -34.49
N GLY A 300 -15.34 -12.76 -33.31
CA GLY A 300 -14.12 -12.63 -32.52
C GLY A 300 -13.96 -11.23 -31.88
N THR A 301 -15.07 -10.55 -31.58
CA THR A 301 -15.11 -9.15 -31.09
C THR A 301 -15.53 -9.09 -29.61
N PRO A 302 -14.62 -9.30 -28.65
CA PRO A 302 -14.98 -9.31 -27.23
C PRO A 302 -15.34 -7.94 -26.65
N ARG A 303 -16.30 -7.94 -25.73
CA ARG A 303 -16.48 -6.84 -24.76
C ARG A 303 -15.58 -7.06 -23.55
N HIS A 304 -14.64 -6.15 -23.30
CA HIS A 304 -13.84 -6.19 -22.07
C HIS A 304 -14.70 -5.78 -20.86
N ILE A 305 -15.04 -6.76 -20.02
CA ILE A 305 -15.89 -6.55 -18.83
C ILE A 305 -15.10 -5.91 -17.70
N ASN A 306 -14.01 -6.53 -17.26
CA ASN A 306 -13.12 -5.94 -16.27
C ASN A 306 -11.74 -6.59 -16.29
N SER A 307 -10.80 -5.95 -15.60
CA SER A 307 -9.53 -6.53 -15.23
C SER A 307 -9.26 -6.24 -13.76
N ALA A 308 -8.80 -7.23 -13.01
CA ALA A 308 -8.44 -7.09 -11.61
C ALA A 308 -7.09 -7.74 -11.32
N SER A 309 -6.47 -7.28 -10.24
CA SER A 309 -5.25 -7.86 -9.69
C SER A 309 -5.56 -8.44 -8.32
N MET A 310 -5.17 -9.69 -8.13
CA MET A 310 -5.41 -10.47 -6.92
C MET A 310 -4.07 -10.84 -6.30
N ILE A 311 -3.95 -10.66 -4.99
CA ILE A 311 -2.71 -10.89 -4.25
C ILE A 311 -2.87 -12.12 -3.38
N TYR A 312 -1.96 -13.06 -3.59
CA TYR A 312 -1.95 -14.35 -2.96
C TYR A 312 -0.73 -14.50 -2.05
N TYR A 313 -0.88 -15.28 -0.98
CA TYR A 313 0.20 -15.69 -0.10
C TYR A 313 0.11 -17.19 0.18
N ILE A 314 1.22 -17.80 0.60
CA ILE A 314 1.23 -19.21 1.02
C ILE A 314 1.28 -19.23 2.55
N PRO A 315 0.24 -19.73 3.23
CA PRO A 315 0.27 -19.87 4.68
C PRO A 315 1.35 -20.90 5.09
N GLY A 316 2.23 -20.52 6.03
CA GLY A 316 3.16 -21.43 6.69
C GLY A 316 2.58 -22.02 7.99
N ARG A 317 3.32 -22.95 8.62
CA ARG A 317 2.84 -23.69 9.80
C ARG A 317 2.67 -22.84 11.06
N ASP A 318 3.40 -21.73 11.18
CA ASP A 318 3.43 -20.87 12.37
C ASP A 318 2.99 -19.42 12.09
N GLY A 319 2.19 -19.19 11.05
CA GLY A 319 1.79 -17.85 10.61
C GLY A 319 2.84 -17.11 9.77
N GLU A 320 4.05 -17.65 9.67
CA GLU A 320 5.08 -17.22 8.73
C GLU A 320 4.62 -17.43 7.27
N ARG A 321 4.85 -16.45 6.40
CA ARG A 321 4.51 -16.55 4.97
C ARG A 321 5.65 -17.21 4.21
N GLN A 322 5.35 -18.19 3.36
CA GLN A 322 6.38 -18.81 2.53
C GLN A 322 6.75 -17.93 1.34
N THR A 323 7.98 -18.07 0.86
CA THR A 323 8.50 -17.31 -0.28
C THR A 323 8.10 -17.93 -1.61
N PHE A 324 7.73 -17.09 -2.57
CA PHE A 324 7.51 -17.45 -3.97
C PHE A 324 8.83 -17.43 -4.75
N PRO A 325 8.95 -18.24 -5.82
CA PRO A 325 10.00 -18.08 -6.82
C PRO A 325 9.97 -16.70 -7.48
N ASP A 326 11.13 -16.16 -7.84
CA ASP A 326 11.21 -14.95 -8.68
C ASP A 326 10.65 -15.27 -10.08
N VAL A 327 10.03 -14.28 -10.72
CA VAL A 327 9.43 -14.44 -12.05
C VAL A 327 10.12 -13.59 -13.11
N THR A 328 10.10 -14.06 -14.35
CA THR A 328 10.55 -13.33 -15.53
C THR A 328 9.47 -13.31 -16.60
N TYR A 329 9.56 -12.34 -17.51
CA TYR A 329 8.67 -12.20 -18.65
C TYR A 329 9.45 -12.39 -19.96
N THR A 330 8.77 -12.89 -20.99
CA THR A 330 9.33 -13.07 -22.34
C THR A 330 8.58 -12.29 -23.41
N THR A 331 7.44 -11.69 -23.05
CA THR A 331 6.55 -10.95 -23.96
C THR A 331 6.41 -9.49 -23.53
N LEU A 332 6.11 -8.60 -24.50
CA LEU A 332 5.81 -7.19 -24.21
C LEU A 332 4.60 -7.02 -23.27
N ASP A 333 3.60 -7.91 -23.40
CA ASP A 333 2.45 -7.92 -22.49
C ASP A 333 2.86 -8.35 -21.07
N GLY A 334 3.73 -9.36 -20.97
CA GLY A 334 4.33 -9.82 -19.72
C GLY A 334 5.15 -8.72 -19.03
N GLU A 335 5.96 -7.98 -19.79
CA GLU A 335 6.68 -6.80 -19.29
C GLU A 335 5.71 -5.76 -18.72
N ARG A 336 4.73 -5.33 -19.53
CA ARG A 336 3.72 -4.34 -19.10
C ARG A 336 3.01 -4.78 -17.82
N ARG A 337 2.70 -6.08 -17.67
CA ARG A 337 2.05 -6.64 -16.48
C ARG A 337 2.97 -6.65 -15.27
N PHE A 338 4.21 -7.09 -15.45
CA PHE A 338 5.24 -7.10 -14.41
C PHE A 338 5.45 -5.71 -13.82
N LEU A 339 5.58 -4.70 -14.70
CA LEU A 339 5.69 -3.29 -14.33
C LEU A 339 4.41 -2.77 -13.67
N GLY A 340 3.26 -3.10 -14.23
CA GLY A 340 1.97 -2.75 -13.66
C GLY A 340 1.79 -3.27 -12.23
N ALA A 341 2.30 -4.46 -11.91
CA ALA A 341 2.22 -5.02 -10.57
C ALA A 341 3.05 -4.21 -9.56
N ILE A 342 4.22 -3.72 -9.97
CA ILE A 342 5.07 -2.88 -9.11
C ILE A 342 4.37 -1.54 -8.86
N VAL A 343 3.80 -0.93 -9.91
CA VAL A 343 3.03 0.31 -9.78
C VAL A 343 1.80 0.11 -8.87
N ARG A 344 1.07 -0.99 -9.00
CA ARG A 344 -0.07 -1.31 -8.11
C ARG A 344 0.36 -1.52 -6.67
N LYS A 345 1.46 -2.25 -6.42
CA LYS A 345 2.03 -2.41 -5.07
C LYS A 345 2.33 -1.03 -4.45
N ARG A 346 2.90 -0.10 -5.23
CA ARG A 346 3.16 1.28 -4.79
C ARG A 346 1.89 2.04 -4.46
N ILE A 347 0.86 1.98 -5.31
CA ILE A 347 -0.43 2.62 -5.05
C ILE A 347 -1.06 2.09 -3.77
N ARG A 348 -1.02 0.76 -3.56
CA ARG A 348 -1.51 0.12 -2.32
C ARG A 348 -0.78 0.62 -1.09
N MET A 349 0.56 0.64 -1.12
CA MET A 349 1.38 1.15 -0.01
C MET A 349 1.04 2.60 0.33
N ALA A 350 0.96 3.46 -0.70
CA ALA A 350 0.64 4.87 -0.53
C ALA A 350 -0.73 5.07 0.13
N ARG A 351 -1.76 4.36 -0.37
CA ARG A 351 -3.11 4.41 0.21
C ARG A 351 -3.17 3.94 1.64
N LYS A 352 -2.52 2.80 1.93
CA LYS A 352 -2.43 2.26 3.28
C LYS A 352 -1.91 3.34 4.24
N HIS A 353 -0.79 3.98 3.90
CA HIS A 353 -0.21 5.03 4.74
C HIS A 353 -1.10 6.27 4.87
N ILE A 354 -1.75 6.73 3.79
CA ILE A 354 -2.69 7.87 3.82
C ILE A 354 -3.88 7.59 4.74
N LEU A 355 -4.38 6.34 4.77
CA LEU A 355 -5.53 5.94 5.57
C LEU A 355 -5.19 5.69 7.05
N TYR A 356 -3.98 5.23 7.36
CA TYR A 356 -3.54 4.96 8.75
C TYR A 356 -3.00 6.21 9.47
N SER A 357 -2.29 7.08 8.77
CA SER A 357 -1.69 8.30 9.35
C SER A 357 -2.66 9.36 9.89
N ARG A 358 -3.98 9.14 9.79
CA ARG A 358 -5.01 10.07 10.25
C ARG A 358 -5.55 9.76 11.66
N ASP A 359 -5.21 8.63 12.26
CA ASP A 359 -5.79 8.18 13.55
C ASP A 359 -4.82 8.23 14.75
N GLU A 360 -3.52 8.41 14.54
CA GLU A 360 -2.56 8.60 15.64
C GLU A 360 -2.38 10.10 15.91
N GLY A 361 -2.33 10.49 17.19
CA GLY A 361 -2.04 11.87 17.60
C GLY A 361 -0.66 12.34 17.09
N PRO A 362 -0.18 13.52 17.52
CA PRO A 362 1.15 13.98 17.11
C PRO A 362 2.19 12.90 17.42
N ILE A 363 2.93 12.49 16.38
CA ILE A 363 4.01 11.50 16.45
C ILE A 363 5.20 12.12 17.20
N SER A 364 5.34 13.44 17.09
CA SER A 364 6.37 14.21 17.76
C SER A 364 6.16 14.23 19.27
N VAL A 365 7.25 14.04 20.01
CA VAL A 365 7.26 14.14 21.47
C VAL A 365 7.63 15.56 21.92
N PRO A 366 7.00 16.12 22.96
CA PRO A 366 7.45 17.37 23.54
C PRO A 366 8.91 17.29 24.00
N TRP A 367 9.73 18.22 23.53
CA TRP A 367 11.08 18.40 24.07
C TRP A 367 10.98 19.04 25.45
N ASP A 368 11.54 18.37 26.43
CA ASP A 368 11.79 18.91 27.75
C ASP A 368 13.19 18.50 28.19
N ARG A 369 14.01 19.49 28.55
CA ARG A 369 15.37 19.30 29.00
C ARG A 369 15.43 18.44 30.27
N SER A 370 14.39 18.45 31.11
CA SER A 370 14.30 17.59 32.29
C SER A 370 14.28 16.09 31.92
N ASN A 371 13.77 15.76 30.72
CA ASN A 371 13.63 14.41 30.20
C ASN A 371 14.67 14.06 29.12
N GLN A 372 15.71 14.89 28.93
CA GLN A 372 16.67 14.74 27.82
C GLN A 372 17.31 13.35 27.77
N VAL A 373 17.67 12.78 28.93
CA VAL A 373 18.35 11.47 29.02
C VAL A 373 17.42 10.35 28.55
N TYR A 374 16.15 10.40 28.94
CA TYR A 374 15.14 9.43 28.55
C TYR A 374 14.81 9.57 27.05
N LEU A 375 14.67 10.79 26.55
CA LEU A 375 14.40 11.06 25.13
C LEU A 375 15.55 10.59 24.24
N GLY A 376 16.80 10.87 24.61
CA GLY A 376 17.99 10.41 23.90
C GLY A 376 18.13 8.90 23.91
N TYR A 377 17.95 8.25 25.07
CA TYR A 377 17.96 6.79 25.19
C TYR A 377 16.91 6.13 24.30
N ASN A 378 15.67 6.61 24.35
CA ASN A 378 14.58 6.07 23.53
C ASN A 378 14.81 6.27 22.04
N ASN A 379 15.40 7.41 21.63
CA ASN A 379 15.71 7.68 20.24
C ASN A 379 16.72 6.67 19.70
N VAL A 380 17.81 6.44 20.44
CA VAL A 380 18.84 5.43 20.11
C VAL A 380 18.22 4.03 20.10
N ALA A 381 17.46 3.67 21.13
CA ALA A 381 16.82 2.35 21.23
C ALA A 381 15.85 2.08 20.07
N ALA A 382 15.05 3.08 19.67
CA ALA A 382 14.12 2.95 18.54
C ALA A 382 14.87 2.64 17.24
N LEU A 383 15.98 3.33 16.97
CA LEU A 383 16.80 3.08 15.79
C LEU A 383 17.47 1.69 15.83
N THR A 384 17.97 1.26 16.99
CA THR A 384 18.55 -0.07 17.17
C THR A 384 17.51 -1.17 16.98
N VAL A 385 16.30 -1.00 17.51
CA VAL A 385 15.18 -1.93 17.29
C VAL A 385 14.80 -2.00 15.81
N LEU A 386 14.70 -0.85 15.14
CA LEU A 386 14.41 -0.78 13.71
C LEU A 386 15.47 -1.51 12.87
N ALA A 387 16.76 -1.32 13.20
CA ALA A 387 17.85 -2.01 12.53
C ALA A 387 17.87 -3.52 12.79
N GLY A 388 17.41 -3.96 13.97
CA GLY A 388 17.31 -5.37 14.35
C GLY A 388 16.14 -6.13 13.73
N LYS A 389 15.25 -5.46 12.99
CA LYS A 389 14.09 -6.12 12.35
C LYS A 389 14.53 -7.17 11.33
N ARG A 390 13.80 -8.29 11.28
CA ARG A 390 13.96 -9.36 10.30
C ARG A 390 13.01 -9.13 9.12
N GLY A 391 13.28 -9.74 7.97
CA GLY A 391 12.38 -9.64 6.80
C GLY A 391 12.54 -8.33 6.01
N TRP A 392 13.75 -7.78 5.92
CA TRP A 392 14.07 -6.70 5.00
C TRP A 392 14.09 -7.22 3.56
N GLU A 393 13.18 -6.73 2.71
CA GLU A 393 13.11 -7.06 1.30
C GLU A 393 14.04 -6.15 0.48
N ALA A 394 14.99 -6.71 -0.27
CA ALA A 394 15.83 -5.91 -1.16
C ALA A 394 14.99 -5.38 -2.35
N SER A 395 14.90 -4.06 -2.50
CA SER A 395 14.20 -3.41 -3.62
C SER A 395 15.14 -3.12 -4.79
N ASN A 396 16.39 -2.72 -4.51
CA ASN A 396 17.43 -2.51 -5.52
C ASN A 396 18.81 -2.86 -4.95
N ILE A 397 19.62 -3.61 -5.71
CA ILE A 397 21.00 -3.93 -5.35
C ILE A 397 21.86 -3.58 -6.57
N ASN A 398 22.48 -2.41 -6.53
CA ASN A 398 23.65 -2.14 -7.38
C ASN A 398 24.89 -2.66 -6.64
N ASP A 399 25.99 -2.92 -7.36
CA ASP A 399 27.23 -3.50 -6.78
C ASP A 399 27.88 -2.66 -5.65
N LYS A 400 27.32 -1.47 -5.33
CA LYS A 400 27.85 -0.53 -4.32
C LYS A 400 26.82 -0.07 -3.27
N VAL A 401 25.52 -0.23 -3.53
CA VAL A 401 24.44 0.29 -2.67
C VAL A 401 23.28 -0.70 -2.66
N GLY A 402 22.84 -1.10 -1.47
CA GLY A 402 21.65 -1.91 -1.26
C GLY A 402 20.51 -1.09 -0.66
N VAL A 403 19.35 -1.10 -1.31
CA VAL A 403 18.10 -0.51 -0.79
C VAL A 403 17.17 -1.65 -0.38
N TYR A 404 16.64 -1.54 0.84
CA TYR A 404 15.77 -2.53 1.45
C TYR A 404 14.53 -1.87 2.01
N VAL A 405 13.43 -2.61 1.98
CA VAL A 405 12.13 -2.18 2.43
C VAL A 405 11.59 -3.23 3.39
N HIS A 406 11.01 -2.79 4.49
CA HIS A 406 10.32 -3.68 5.43
C HIS A 406 8.91 -3.15 5.66
N GLU A 407 7.92 -3.99 5.37
CA GLU A 407 6.50 -3.67 5.44
C GLU A 407 5.89 -4.27 6.72
N GLU A 408 5.34 -3.41 7.57
CA GLU A 408 4.52 -3.81 8.72
C GLU A 408 3.03 -3.50 8.47
N ALA A 409 2.18 -3.91 9.43
CA ALA A 409 0.73 -3.79 9.35
C ALA A 409 0.24 -2.35 9.13
N ASP A 410 1.01 -1.33 9.52
CA ASP A 410 0.69 0.09 9.49
C ASP A 410 1.85 0.99 9.03
N MET A 411 3.09 0.48 9.01
CA MET A 411 4.30 1.27 8.76
C MET A 411 5.20 0.67 7.69
N LEU A 412 5.86 1.56 6.96
CA LEU A 412 6.86 1.22 5.95
C LEU A 412 8.21 1.70 6.42
N CYS A 413 9.16 0.78 6.45
CA CYS A 413 10.52 1.06 6.87
C CYS A 413 11.45 0.94 5.67
N ILE A 414 12.40 1.86 5.56
CA ILE A 414 13.43 1.85 4.53
C ILE A 414 14.78 1.72 5.19
N LYS A 415 15.64 0.91 4.58
CA LYS A 415 17.05 0.77 4.91
C LYS A 415 17.86 0.96 3.64
N VAL A 416 18.89 1.79 3.69
CA VAL A 416 19.87 1.93 2.62
C VAL A 416 21.24 1.62 3.19
N GLU A 417 21.98 0.74 2.54
CA GLU A 417 23.31 0.32 2.96
C GLU A 417 24.32 0.56 1.86
N MET A 418 25.52 1.01 2.24
CA MET A 418 26.65 1.12 1.33
C MET A 418 27.98 0.96 2.07
N GLU A 419 29.01 0.56 1.34
CA GLU A 419 30.39 0.52 1.81
C GLU A 419 31.16 1.77 1.37
N VAL A 420 31.86 2.40 2.32
CA VAL A 420 32.57 3.66 2.11
C VAL A 420 34.04 3.49 2.50
N LYS A 421 34.94 4.03 1.68
CA LYS A 421 36.39 4.03 1.93
C LYS A 421 36.79 5.18 2.87
N THR A 422 36.41 5.06 4.14
CA THR A 422 36.81 5.97 5.22
C THR A 422 36.75 5.24 6.57
N THR A 423 37.34 5.81 7.62
CA THR A 423 37.22 5.25 8.97
C THR A 423 35.82 5.46 9.52
N ALA A 424 35.31 4.53 10.32
CA ALA A 424 33.97 4.62 10.91
C ALA A 424 33.79 5.89 11.76
N PHE A 425 34.83 6.29 12.50
CA PHE A 425 34.82 7.53 13.28
C PHE A 425 34.70 8.79 12.39
N HIS A 426 35.40 8.83 11.26
CA HIS A 426 35.33 9.98 10.36
C HIS A 426 33.93 10.10 9.73
N ALA A 427 33.36 8.98 9.26
CA ALA A 427 31.98 8.94 8.77
C ALA A 427 30.98 9.38 9.85
N PHE A 428 31.13 8.90 11.08
CA PHE A 428 30.30 9.29 12.22
C PHE A 428 30.36 10.80 12.52
N SER A 429 31.56 11.38 12.49
CA SER A 429 31.75 12.82 12.71
C SER A 429 31.04 13.67 11.64
N LEU A 430 31.16 13.29 10.36
CA LEU A 430 30.50 13.98 9.26
C LEU A 430 28.97 13.85 9.31
N LEU A 431 28.46 12.64 9.55
CA LEU A 431 27.03 12.35 9.54
C LEU A 431 26.29 12.89 10.77
N SER A 432 26.97 13.03 11.90
CA SER A 432 26.38 13.60 13.12
C SER A 432 26.25 15.13 13.05
N ASN A 433 26.92 15.79 12.11
CA ASN A 433 26.76 17.23 11.88
C ASN A 433 25.74 17.50 10.76
N LEU A 434 24.47 17.61 11.13
CA LEU A 434 23.39 17.85 10.16
C LEU A 434 23.50 19.18 9.42
N ARG A 435 24.28 20.15 9.90
CA ARG A 435 24.53 21.42 9.17
C ARG A 435 25.26 21.20 7.85
N LEU A 436 26.00 20.09 7.73
CA LEU A 436 26.67 19.69 6.49
C LEU A 436 25.73 18.97 5.52
N ARG A 437 24.56 18.53 5.99
CA ARG A 437 23.62 17.72 5.20
C ARG A 437 23.12 18.41 3.92
N PRO A 438 22.78 19.72 3.91
CA PRO A 438 22.38 20.41 2.68
C PRO A 438 23.44 20.41 1.56
N GLN A 439 24.72 20.19 1.90
CA GLN A 439 25.81 20.15 0.91
C GLN A 439 25.72 18.92 0.00
N TRP A 440 25.02 17.87 0.44
CA TRP A 440 24.91 16.61 -0.30
C TRP A 440 23.49 16.06 -0.42
N ASP A 441 22.56 16.47 0.44
CA ASP A 441 21.15 16.08 0.39
C ASP A 441 20.30 17.22 -0.18
N LYS A 442 19.99 17.15 -1.48
CA LYS A 442 19.21 18.18 -2.18
C LYS A 442 17.79 18.36 -1.61
N ASN A 443 17.29 17.39 -0.84
CA ASN A 443 15.99 17.53 -0.19
C ASN A 443 16.06 18.48 1.01
N TYR A 444 17.25 18.74 1.55
CA TYR A 444 17.49 19.62 2.69
C TYR A 444 17.94 20.99 2.17
N LEU A 445 17.06 21.98 2.29
CA LEU A 445 17.37 23.37 1.91
C LEU A 445 18.22 24.06 2.98
N SER A 446 17.88 23.85 4.26
CA SER A 446 18.65 24.35 5.39
C SER A 446 18.54 23.41 6.60
N CYS A 447 19.55 23.45 7.46
CA CYS A 447 19.56 22.75 8.73
C CYS A 447 20.19 23.66 9.79
N GLU A 448 19.35 24.22 10.66
CA GLU A 448 19.74 25.16 11.69
C GLU A 448 19.70 24.48 13.06
N GLU A 449 20.70 24.74 13.90
CA GLU A 449 20.72 24.23 15.27
C GLU A 449 19.85 25.11 16.15
N VAL A 450 18.86 24.51 16.79
CA VAL A 450 17.91 25.20 17.67
C VAL A 450 18.43 25.23 19.09
N GLU A 451 18.84 24.06 19.60
CA GLU A 451 19.35 23.89 20.95
C GLU A 451 20.37 22.75 20.98
N LYS A 452 21.54 23.00 21.57
CA LYS A 452 22.49 21.94 21.92
C LYS A 452 22.33 21.61 23.39
N ALA A 453 21.72 20.45 23.69
CA ALA A 453 21.41 20.05 25.05
C ALA A 453 22.68 19.61 25.80
N ASP A 454 23.50 18.79 25.13
CA ASP A 454 24.84 18.36 25.55
C ASP A 454 25.73 18.00 24.34
N GLU A 455 26.80 17.22 24.54
CA GLU A 455 27.68 16.81 23.45
C GLU A 455 27.07 15.75 22.53
N GLU A 456 26.10 14.97 23.02
CA GLU A 456 25.48 13.82 22.36
C GLU A 456 24.07 14.11 21.82
N GLU A 457 23.40 15.14 22.33
CA GLU A 457 22.02 15.50 22.05
C GLU A 457 21.90 16.93 21.51
N THR A 458 21.41 17.06 20.28
CA THR A 458 21.22 18.35 19.60
C THR A 458 19.90 18.41 18.87
N ILE A 459 19.19 19.53 18.96
CA ILE A 459 17.95 19.79 18.23
C ILE A 459 18.23 20.62 16.99
N TYR A 460 17.68 20.18 15.87
CA TYR A 460 17.77 20.88 14.59
C TYR A 460 16.40 21.24 14.02
N HIS A 461 16.30 22.43 13.42
CA HIS A 461 15.20 22.82 12.54
C HIS A 461 15.65 22.66 11.10
N ILE A 462 14.91 21.87 10.33
CA ILE A 462 15.27 21.47 8.99
C ILE A 462 14.19 21.92 8.03
N LYS A 463 14.57 22.67 6.99
CA LYS A 463 13.66 23.06 5.91
C LYS A 463 13.92 22.20 4.68
N CYS A 464 12.86 21.68 4.08
CA CYS A 464 12.93 20.76 2.95
C CYS A 464 12.36 21.37 1.67
N ALA A 465 12.90 20.91 0.54
CA ALA A 465 12.45 21.34 -0.79
C ALA A 465 11.01 20.90 -1.07
N THR A 466 10.25 21.72 -1.81
CA THR A 466 8.89 21.41 -2.23
C THR A 466 8.86 20.25 -3.21
N VAL A 467 8.00 19.27 -2.98
CA VAL A 467 7.78 18.12 -3.89
C VAL A 467 6.47 18.34 -4.65
N ASN A 468 6.50 18.15 -5.98
CA ASN A 468 5.33 18.19 -6.86
C ASN A 468 4.49 19.49 -6.78
N GLY A 469 5.13 20.65 -6.56
CA GLY A 469 4.43 21.95 -6.50
C GLY A 469 3.57 22.18 -5.25
N GLY A 470 3.75 21.36 -4.20
CA GLY A 470 3.06 21.52 -2.91
C GLY A 470 3.70 22.58 -2.00
N LYS A 471 3.11 22.78 -0.81
CA LYS A 471 3.66 23.67 0.24
C LYS A 471 5.06 23.21 0.70
N SER A 472 5.88 24.16 1.14
CA SER A 472 7.18 23.87 1.77
C SER A 472 6.98 23.04 3.04
N ARG A 473 8.00 22.27 3.41
CA ARG A 473 7.95 21.38 4.57
C ARG A 473 9.13 21.66 5.49
N ASP A 474 8.90 21.47 6.78
CA ASP A 474 9.93 21.57 7.80
C ASP A 474 9.80 20.46 8.84
N PHE A 475 10.92 20.15 9.49
CA PHE A 475 11.03 19.18 10.58
C PHE A 475 11.77 19.80 11.76
N VAL A 476 11.41 19.39 12.96
CA VAL A 476 12.20 19.67 14.18
C VAL A 476 12.66 18.32 14.72
N PHE A 477 13.97 18.06 14.66
CA PHE A 477 14.56 16.77 14.99
C PHE A 477 15.43 16.85 16.23
N LEU A 478 15.28 15.89 17.15
CA LEU A 478 16.29 15.54 18.13
C LEU A 478 17.28 14.56 17.48
N LEU A 479 18.55 14.94 17.45
CA LEU A 479 19.67 14.09 17.08
C LEU A 479 20.34 13.57 18.36
N SER A 480 20.41 12.24 18.47
CA SER A 480 21.08 11.53 19.56
C SER A 480 22.21 10.69 18.97
N LYS A 481 23.46 10.97 19.32
CA LYS A 481 24.62 10.22 18.82
C LYS A 481 25.31 9.41 19.92
N ARG A 482 25.74 8.20 19.60
CA ARG A 482 26.45 7.30 20.52
C ARG A 482 27.62 6.62 19.84
N GLN A 483 28.72 6.47 20.58
CA GLN A 483 29.88 5.68 20.17
C GLN A 483 29.66 4.19 20.50
N PRO A 484 30.39 3.26 19.84
CA PRO A 484 30.32 1.84 20.13
C PRO A 484 30.62 1.52 21.60
N CYS A 485 29.79 0.69 22.23
CA CYS A 485 30.05 0.23 23.60
C CYS A 485 31.07 -0.92 23.64
N LYS A 486 31.09 -1.77 22.61
CA LYS A 486 32.01 -2.90 22.46
C LYS A 486 32.56 -2.94 21.03
N ASN A 487 33.69 -3.65 20.86
CA ASN A 487 34.22 -3.95 19.53
C ASN A 487 33.17 -4.72 18.70
N GLY A 488 32.85 -4.17 17.52
CA GLY A 488 31.83 -4.71 16.61
C GLY A 488 30.47 -3.99 16.69
N ASP A 489 30.22 -3.19 17.73
CA ASP A 489 29.02 -2.36 17.79
C ASP A 489 29.12 -1.18 16.81
N PRO A 490 28.00 -0.72 16.22
CA PRO A 490 28.01 0.44 15.35
C PRO A 490 28.10 1.75 16.12
N TYR A 491 28.62 2.77 15.47
CA TYR A 491 28.30 4.16 15.84
C TYR A 491 26.83 4.43 15.48
N VAL A 492 26.10 5.10 16.36
CA VAL A 492 24.66 5.35 16.20
C VAL A 492 24.39 6.84 16.10
N ILE A 493 23.61 7.25 15.11
CA ILE A 493 23.09 8.61 14.96
C ILE A 493 21.58 8.50 14.77
N ALA A 494 20.81 8.69 15.83
CA ALA A 494 19.35 8.58 15.83
C ALA A 494 18.67 9.93 15.69
N LEU A 495 17.60 9.98 14.90
CA LEU A 495 16.78 11.15 14.60
C LEU A 495 15.32 10.85 14.90
N ARG A 496 14.67 11.71 15.69
CA ARG A 496 13.22 11.67 15.87
C ARG A 496 12.60 13.06 15.95
N SER A 497 11.36 13.19 15.50
CA SER A 497 10.67 14.47 15.59
C SER A 497 10.31 14.83 17.03
N VAL A 498 10.56 16.08 17.40
CA VAL A 498 10.20 16.67 18.70
C VAL A 498 9.46 17.99 18.51
N THR A 499 8.61 18.36 19.46
CA THR A 499 8.03 19.71 19.50
C THR A 499 8.80 20.59 20.46
N VAL A 500 9.16 21.79 20.02
CA VAL A 500 9.85 22.79 20.83
C VAL A 500 9.04 24.08 20.77
N ALA A 501 8.75 24.67 21.93
CA ALA A 501 7.92 25.88 22.02
C ALA A 501 8.52 27.08 21.27
N THR A 502 9.86 27.14 21.13
CA THR A 502 10.57 28.19 20.41
C THR A 502 10.46 28.09 18.88
N VAL A 503 10.02 26.94 18.35
CA VAL A 503 9.90 26.70 16.90
C VAL A 503 8.49 26.15 16.57
N PRO A 504 7.44 26.98 16.70
CA PRO A 504 6.08 26.57 16.36
C PRO A 504 5.92 26.30 14.86
N PRO A 505 4.85 25.57 14.43
CA PRO A 505 4.55 25.38 13.01
C PRO A 505 4.31 26.72 12.28
N GLU A 506 4.93 26.93 11.13
CA GLU A 506 4.72 28.11 10.29
C GLU A 506 3.40 27.98 9.48
N GLU A 507 2.59 29.04 9.35
CA GLU A 507 1.26 28.99 8.66
C GLU A 507 1.32 28.55 7.18
N ASN A 508 2.42 28.83 6.50
CA ASN A 508 2.64 28.51 5.08
C ASN A 508 3.50 27.24 4.85
N SER A 509 3.97 26.58 5.92
CA SER A 509 4.73 25.33 5.86
C SER A 509 3.90 24.17 6.40
N ILE A 510 4.16 22.96 5.91
CA ILE A 510 3.64 21.74 6.53
C ILE A 510 4.72 21.19 7.46
N ARG A 511 4.52 21.34 8.78
CA ARG A 511 5.33 20.67 9.81
C ARG A 511 5.16 19.16 9.64
N SER A 512 6.23 18.51 9.21
CA SER A 512 6.28 17.08 8.99
C SER A 512 6.96 16.39 10.17
N GLU A 513 6.60 15.14 10.42
CA GLU A 513 7.09 14.37 11.57
C GLU A 513 7.65 13.04 11.10
N ALA A 514 8.70 12.53 11.73
CA ALA A 514 9.22 11.18 11.52
C ALA A 514 9.44 10.49 12.88
N ILE A 515 8.98 9.24 12.97
CA ILE A 515 9.00 8.44 14.20
C ILE A 515 10.44 8.09 14.58
N CYS A 516 11.18 7.57 13.60
CA CYS A 516 12.54 7.07 13.77
C CYS A 516 13.26 7.13 12.42
N ALA A 517 14.40 7.81 12.38
CA ALA A 517 15.33 7.78 11.27
C ALA A 517 16.77 7.85 11.79
N GLY A 518 17.77 7.59 10.96
CA GLY A 518 19.15 7.77 11.38
C GLY A 518 20.16 6.89 10.68
N PHE A 519 21.39 6.92 11.16
CA PHE A 519 22.52 6.20 10.60
C PHE A 519 23.12 5.24 11.61
N LEU A 520 23.52 4.06 11.12
CA LEU A 520 24.43 3.15 11.78
C LEU A 520 25.71 3.05 10.96
N VAL A 521 26.86 3.25 11.60
CA VAL A 521 28.17 3.13 10.94
C VAL A 521 28.92 1.97 11.59
N HIS A 522 29.16 0.91 10.81
CA HIS A 522 29.92 -0.26 11.25
C HIS A 522 31.34 -0.19 10.70
N GLU A 523 32.32 -0.52 11.53
CA GLU A 523 33.70 -0.69 11.08
C GLU A 523 33.84 -2.03 10.36
N LEU A 524 34.40 -2.02 9.14
CA LEU A 524 34.68 -3.23 8.35
C LEU A 524 36.19 -3.51 8.24
N GLY A 525 37.03 -2.50 8.41
CA GLY A 525 38.49 -2.60 8.37
C GLY A 525 39.15 -1.25 8.64
N TYR A 526 40.49 -1.18 8.48
CA TYR A 526 41.31 -0.02 8.86
C TYR A 526 40.94 1.31 8.16
N SER A 527 40.31 1.24 6.99
CA SER A 527 39.93 2.42 6.19
C SER A 527 38.61 2.22 5.44
N THR A 528 37.78 1.30 5.94
CA THR A 528 36.49 0.97 5.34
C THR A 528 35.41 0.83 6.41
N CYS A 529 34.24 1.39 6.12
CA CYS A 529 33.08 1.27 6.98
C CYS A 529 31.81 1.02 6.15
N LYS A 530 30.82 0.41 6.79
CA LYS A 530 29.48 0.25 6.25
C LYS A 530 28.57 1.31 6.86
N VAL A 531 27.97 2.13 6.01
CA VAL A 531 26.98 3.14 6.41
C VAL A 531 25.60 2.61 6.07
N SER A 532 24.74 2.52 7.08
CA SER A 532 23.35 2.09 6.96
C SER A 532 22.42 3.23 7.40
N TYR A 533 21.61 3.77 6.49
CA TYR A 533 20.56 4.73 6.80
C TYR A 533 19.22 4.01 6.98
N TYR A 534 18.48 4.36 8.03
CA TYR A 534 17.16 3.84 8.31
C TYR A 534 16.14 4.97 8.36
N ASN A 535 14.91 4.69 7.91
CA ASN A 535 13.80 5.63 8.01
C ASN A 535 12.48 4.89 8.14
N GLN A 536 11.74 5.18 9.20
CA GLN A 536 10.36 4.78 9.40
C GLN A 536 9.46 5.84 8.77
N VAL A 537 8.85 5.47 7.65
CA VAL A 537 8.16 6.39 6.74
C VAL A 537 6.81 6.80 7.33
N THR A 538 6.65 8.09 7.55
CA THR A 538 5.37 8.71 7.93
C THR A 538 4.68 9.33 6.71
N SER A 539 3.41 9.70 6.84
CA SER A 539 2.65 10.37 5.76
C SER A 539 3.28 11.68 5.28
N GLY A 540 3.95 12.42 6.17
CA GLY A 540 4.69 13.64 5.81
C GLY A 540 5.89 13.34 4.90
N VAL A 541 6.57 12.22 5.13
CA VAL A 541 7.77 11.81 4.37
C VAL A 541 7.41 10.98 3.13
N LEU A 542 6.21 10.41 3.10
CA LEU A 542 5.72 9.52 2.06
C LEU A 542 5.88 10.08 0.62
N PRO A 543 5.60 11.36 0.30
CA PRO A 543 5.84 11.88 -1.06
C PRO A 543 7.31 11.91 -1.49
N TYR A 544 8.26 12.03 -0.54
CA TYR A 544 9.70 11.93 -0.83
C TYR A 544 10.15 10.49 -1.02
N VAL A 545 9.38 9.55 -0.49
CA VAL A 545 9.73 8.14 -0.36
C VAL A 545 9.00 7.27 -1.40
N GLU A 546 7.78 7.62 -1.77
CA GLU A 546 6.97 6.97 -2.81
C GLU A 546 7.76 6.86 -4.11
N GLY A 547 8.53 7.89 -4.46
CA GLY A 547 9.43 7.81 -5.61
C GLY A 547 10.45 6.67 -5.52
N ASN A 548 10.98 6.38 -4.33
CA ASN A 548 12.21 5.60 -4.10
C ASN A 548 11.96 4.11 -3.76
N LEU A 549 10.81 3.76 -3.20
CA LEU A 549 10.52 2.39 -2.70
C LEU A 549 10.44 1.31 -3.78
N ALA A 550 10.16 1.71 -5.01
CA ALA A 550 10.25 0.82 -6.17
C ALA A 550 11.65 0.81 -6.81
N GLY A 551 12.65 1.49 -6.23
CA GLY A 551 14.00 1.59 -6.77
C GLY A 551 14.20 2.68 -7.83
N TRP A 552 13.30 3.66 -7.92
CA TRP A 552 13.09 4.43 -9.17
C TRP A 552 12.96 5.96 -9.02
N SER A 553 13.39 6.54 -7.91
CA SER A 553 13.43 8.01 -7.80
C SER A 553 14.86 8.51 -7.79
N LYS A 554 15.07 9.46 -8.69
CA LYS A 554 16.18 10.39 -8.70
C LYS A 554 16.40 11.07 -7.36
N SER A 555 15.42 11.20 -6.45
CA SER A 555 15.65 11.93 -5.20
C SER A 555 16.66 11.23 -4.30
N MET A 556 16.58 9.92 -4.01
CA MET A 556 17.62 9.27 -3.21
C MET A 556 18.87 8.97 -4.02
N GLU A 557 18.81 8.67 -5.32
CA GLU A 557 20.00 8.45 -6.15
C GLU A 557 20.76 9.75 -6.48
N GLU A 558 20.08 10.89 -6.69
CA GLU A 558 20.66 12.24 -6.79
C GLU A 558 20.92 12.88 -5.42
N THR A 559 20.48 12.28 -4.32
CA THR A 559 21.03 12.56 -2.97
C THR A 559 22.30 11.73 -2.79
N GLN A 560 22.29 10.47 -3.25
CA GLN A 560 23.40 9.53 -3.15
C GLN A 560 24.55 9.88 -4.07
N CYS A 561 24.33 10.41 -5.27
CA CYS A 561 25.40 10.74 -6.21
C CYS A 561 26.22 11.95 -5.72
N PRO A 562 25.59 13.06 -5.26
CA PRO A 562 26.28 14.13 -4.53
C PRO A 562 26.76 13.72 -3.14
N ALA A 563 26.05 12.88 -2.37
CA ALA A 563 26.56 12.36 -1.09
C ALA A 563 27.79 11.48 -1.29
N PHE A 564 27.80 10.61 -2.30
CA PHE A 564 28.93 9.77 -2.65
C PHE A 564 30.10 10.60 -3.18
N LEU A 565 29.85 11.61 -4.02
CA LEU A 565 30.87 12.54 -4.49
C LEU A 565 31.41 13.41 -3.34
N PHE A 566 30.54 13.94 -2.49
CA PHE A 566 30.88 14.70 -1.29
C PHE A 566 31.67 13.85 -0.29
N TRP A 567 31.26 12.60 -0.03
CA TRP A 567 31.97 11.67 0.85
C TRP A 567 33.30 11.24 0.24
N ARG A 568 33.39 11.08 -1.09
CA ARG A 568 34.65 10.82 -1.79
C ARG A 568 35.60 12.02 -1.72
N GLU A 569 35.11 13.24 -1.87
CA GLU A 569 35.92 14.47 -1.83
C GLU A 569 36.34 14.88 -0.41
N MET A 570 35.50 14.63 0.60
CA MET A 570 35.80 14.93 2.01
C MET A 570 36.58 13.80 2.72
N CYS A 571 36.48 12.54 2.27
CA CYS A 571 37.19 11.40 2.89
C CYS A 571 38.47 10.97 2.17
N LEU A 572 38.80 11.51 1.00
CA LEU A 572 40.15 11.41 0.45
C LEU A 572 41.01 12.52 1.06
N PRO A 573 42.16 12.21 1.69
CA PRO A 573 43.08 13.26 2.12
C PRO A 573 43.44 14.07 0.89
N GLN A 574 43.29 15.39 0.96
CA GLN A 574 43.84 16.31 -0.03
C GLN A 574 45.32 15.95 -0.17
N CYS A 575 45.71 15.28 -1.26
CA CYS A 575 47.11 15.17 -1.62
C CYS A 575 47.63 16.60 -1.73
N SER A 576 48.57 16.92 -0.84
CA SER A 576 49.35 18.13 -0.81
C SER A 576 50.27 18.15 -2.04
N ASP A 577 49.70 18.39 -3.21
CA ASP A 577 50.40 18.81 -4.42
C ASP A 577 49.51 19.85 -5.11
N ALA A 578 49.38 21.00 -4.44
CA ALA A 578 48.86 22.22 -5.01
C ALA A 578 49.89 22.80 -5.99
N GLN A 579 50.10 22.14 -7.13
CA GLN A 579 50.75 22.70 -8.31
C GLN A 579 50.51 21.73 -9.48
N HIS A 580 49.60 22.12 -10.39
CA HIS A 580 49.21 21.45 -11.65
C HIS A 580 47.90 20.67 -11.66
N CYS A 581 46.77 21.38 -11.58
CA CYS A 581 45.69 21.22 -12.56
C CYS A 581 44.76 22.42 -12.50
N GLY A 582 44.92 23.32 -13.48
CA GLY A 582 44.01 24.44 -13.68
C GLY A 582 42.63 23.98 -14.17
N SER A 583 41.63 24.79 -13.82
CA SER A 583 40.42 25.06 -14.60
C SER A 583 39.93 23.93 -15.50
N ARG A 584 39.09 23.03 -14.98
CA ARG A 584 38.14 22.31 -15.83
C ARG A 584 36.76 22.23 -15.16
N SER A 585 35.94 23.19 -15.56
CA SER A 585 34.49 23.05 -15.62
C SER A 585 34.14 21.74 -16.34
N TYR A 586 33.42 20.83 -15.70
CA TYR A 586 32.87 19.66 -16.36
C TYR A 586 31.34 19.71 -16.30
N SER A 587 30.78 20.29 -17.35
CA SER A 587 29.44 19.99 -17.84
C SER A 587 29.46 18.57 -18.40
N PHE A 588 28.56 17.67 -17.97
CA PHE A 588 28.19 16.52 -18.81
C PHE A 588 26.74 16.09 -18.57
N PHE A 589 25.96 16.24 -19.64
CA PHE A 589 24.75 15.47 -19.95
C PHE A 589 25.14 14.02 -20.23
N ILE A 590 24.36 13.05 -19.73
CA ILE A 590 23.43 12.18 -20.47
C ILE A 590 22.58 11.43 -19.44
#